data_AF-A0A1C1A7K0-F1
#
_entry.id   AF-A0A1C1A7K0-F1
#
_cell.length_a   1.000
_cell.length_b   1.000
_cell.length_c   1.000
_cell.angle_alpha   90.00
_cell.angle_beta   90.00
_cell.angle_gamma   90.00
#
_symmetry.space_group_name_H-M   'P 1'
#
loop_
_entity.id
_entity.type
_entity.pdbx_description
1 polymer ?
#
loop_
_entity_poly.entity_id
_entity_poly.type
_entity_poly.pdbx_seq_one_letter_code
_entity_poly.pdbx_strand_id
1 'polypeptide(L)'
;MRPIIEFCASNMHTGTDKVMKSLEENLDFDVVEYGCLGNCGQCYMEPYALVNGEIIAAESAESLHLLILEKIKEIEAMYDLLSE
;
A
#
# COMPACT_ATOMS: atom_id res chain seq x y z
N MET A 1 -14.76 2.08 5.96
CA MET A 1 -13.48 2.43 6.61
C MET A 1 -12.65 3.24 5.62
N ARG A 2 -11.78 4.17 6.05
CA ARG A 2 -10.81 4.82 5.14
C ARG A 2 -9.41 4.20 5.35
N PRO A 3 -8.92 3.33 4.44
CA PRO A 3 -7.61 2.68 4.62
C PRO A 3 -6.46 3.68 4.43
N ILE A 4 -5.43 3.55 5.28
CA ILE A 4 -4.19 4.32 5.17
C ILE A 4 -3.16 3.48 4.41
N ILE A 5 -2.56 4.05 3.37
CA ILE A 5 -1.60 3.39 2.50
C ILE A 5 -0.32 4.23 2.49
N GLU A 6 0.78 3.66 2.99
CA GLU A 6 2.02 4.38 3.22
C GLU A 6 3.12 3.87 2.28
N PHE A 7 3.73 4.80 1.54
CA PHE A 7 4.81 4.51 0.60
C PHE A 7 6.14 5.07 1.10
N CYS A 8 7.23 4.36 0.77
CA CYS A 8 8.58 4.81 1.04
C CYS A 8 9.16 5.46 -0.23
N ALA A 9 9.51 6.74 -0.15
CA ALA A 9 10.16 7.48 -1.25
C ALA A 9 11.42 6.78 -1.74
N SER A 10 12.18 6.16 -0.83
CA SER A 10 13.39 5.41 -1.16
C SER A 10 13.12 4.13 -1.96
N ASN A 11 11.91 3.56 -1.89
CA ASN A 11 11.51 2.37 -2.64
C ASN A 11 10.96 2.71 -4.05
N MET A 12 10.71 3.99 -4.35
CA MET A 12 10.09 4.42 -5.61
C MET A 12 10.89 4.05 -6.86
N HIS A 13 12.20 3.79 -6.74
CA HIS A 13 13.00 3.28 -7.86
C HIS A 13 12.52 1.91 -8.38
N THR A 14 11.70 1.19 -7.60
CA THR A 14 11.08 -0.09 -7.99
C THR A 14 9.75 0.08 -8.75
N GLY A 15 9.31 1.33 -8.98
CA GLY A 15 8.08 1.65 -9.72
C GLY A 15 6.84 1.84 -8.84
N THR A 16 6.99 1.86 -7.51
CA THR A 16 5.89 2.13 -6.58
C THR A 16 5.32 3.55 -6.69
N ASP A 17 6.04 4.48 -7.32
CA ASP A 17 5.55 5.83 -7.62
C ASP A 17 4.29 5.84 -8.50
N LYS A 18 4.21 4.90 -9.46
CA LYS A 18 3.05 4.74 -10.33
C LYS A 18 1.84 4.17 -9.56
N VAL A 19 2.11 3.24 -8.65
CA VAL A 19 1.08 2.63 -7.79
C VAL A 19 0.50 3.69 -6.86
N MET A 20 1.37 4.46 -6.22
CA MET A 20 0.97 5.56 -5.34
C MET A 20 0.06 6.55 -6.07
N LYS A 21 0.49 7.07 -7.24
CA LYS A 21 -0.31 8.01 -8.05
C LYS A 21 -1.67 7.44 -8.44
N SER A 22 -1.73 6.16 -8.81
CA SER A 22 -3.00 5.50 -9.15
C SER A 22 -3.95 5.40 -7.95
N LEU A 23 -3.42 5.22 -6.74
CA LEU A 23 -4.22 5.14 -5.52
C LEU A 23 -4.63 6.52 -5.01
N GLU A 24 -3.79 7.54 -5.21
CA GLU A 24 -4.09 8.95 -4.89
C GLU A 24 -5.30 9.51 -5.66
N GLU A 25 -5.60 8.95 -6.84
CA GLU A 25 -6.80 9.32 -7.61
C GLU A 25 -8.10 8.93 -6.91
N ASN A 26 -8.06 7.98 -5.97
CA ASN A 26 -9.22 7.57 -5.18
C ASN A 26 -9.30 8.35 -3.85
N LEU A 27 -10.31 9.20 -3.71
CA LEU A 27 -10.55 10.01 -2.51
C LEU A 27 -10.91 9.18 -1.26
N ASP A 28 -11.32 7.92 -1.44
CA ASP A 28 -11.63 7.00 -0.33
C ASP A 28 -10.37 6.39 0.30
N PHE A 29 -9.20 6.59 -0.28
CA PHE A 29 -7.92 6.14 0.28
C PHE A 29 -7.19 7.31 0.95
N ASP A 30 -6.42 7.01 1.99
CA ASP A 30 -5.48 7.95 2.59
C ASP A 30 -4.07 7.53 2.23
N VAL A 31 -3.53 8.11 1.16
CA VAL A 31 -2.22 7.76 0.61
C VAL A 31 -1.17 8.73 1.12
N VAL A 32 -0.13 8.22 1.76
CA VAL A 32 0.91 9.02 2.41
C VAL A 32 2.29 8.60 1.93
N GLU A 33 3.09 9.58 1.49
CA GLU A 33 4.51 9.38 1.18
C GLU A 33 5.38 9.72 2.40
N TYR A 34 6.28 8.81 2.75
CA TYR A 34 7.34 9.05 3.73
C TYR A 34 8.71 8.95 3.09
N GLY A 35 9.65 9.77 3.56
CA GLY A 35 11.05 9.67 3.13
C GLY A 35 11.66 8.28 3.38
N CYS A 36 11.41 7.72 4.57
CA CYS A 36 11.78 6.35 4.93
C CYS A 36 10.76 5.76 5.92
N LEU A 37 10.32 4.53 5.65
CA LEU A 37 9.43 3.77 6.55
C LEU A 37 10.18 2.86 7.53
N GLY A 38 11.51 2.94 7.62
CA GLY A 38 12.33 2.08 8.48
C GLY A 38 12.43 0.61 8.04
N ASN A 39 11.81 0.24 6.92
CA ASN A 39 11.79 -1.12 6.37
C ASN A 39 12.88 -1.34 5.29
N CYS A 40 14.13 -0.95 5.59
CA CYS A 40 15.22 -0.91 4.58
C CYS A 40 15.49 -2.27 3.91
N GLY A 41 15.33 -3.38 4.63
CA GLY A 41 15.48 -4.72 4.06
C GLY A 41 14.46 -4.99 2.95
N GLN A 42 13.19 -4.70 3.21
CA GLN A 42 12.12 -4.83 2.21
C GLN A 42 12.28 -3.83 1.07
N CYS A 43 12.58 -2.57 1.42
CA CYS A 43 12.84 -1.49 0.46
C CYS A 43 13.91 -1.83 -0.57
N TYR A 44 14.91 -2.60 -0.19
CA TYR A 44 15.98 -3.05 -1.07
C TYR A 44 15.60 -4.28 -1.90
N MET A 45 14.78 -5.18 -1.36
CA MET A 45 14.43 -6.45 -1.98
C MET A 45 13.39 -6.29 -3.07
N GLU A 46 12.30 -5.57 -2.79
CA GLU A 46 11.11 -5.58 -3.65
C GLU A 46 10.22 -4.33 -3.45
N PRO A 47 9.33 -4.03 -4.42
CA PRO A 47 8.23 -3.09 -4.24
C PRO A 47 7.40 -3.42 -2.99
N TYR A 48 7.17 -2.42 -2.13
CA TYR A 48 6.30 -2.61 -0.97
C TYR A 48 5.54 -1.33 -0.57
N ALA A 49 4.46 -1.52 0.18
CA ALA A 49 3.71 -0.46 0.86
C ALA A 49 3.24 -0.97 2.23
N LEU A 50 2.86 -0.05 3.13
CA LEU A 50 2.12 -0.41 4.34
C LEU A 50 0.64 -0.12 4.11
N VAL A 51 -0.24 -1.08 4.39
CA VAL A 51 -1.69 -0.89 4.39
C VAL A 51 -2.18 -1.03 5.83
N ASN A 52 -2.59 0.07 6.46
CA ASN A 52 -2.92 0.14 7.88
C ASN A 52 -1.83 -0.46 8.78
N GLY A 53 -0.56 -0.23 8.45
CA GLY A 53 0.61 -0.75 9.17
C GLY A 53 1.02 -2.18 8.82
N GLU A 54 0.29 -2.89 7.94
CA GLU A 54 0.67 -4.21 7.45
C GLU A 54 1.52 -4.11 6.18
N ILE A 55 2.65 -4.83 6.13
CA ILE A 55 3.53 -4.84 4.96
C ILE A 55 2.90 -5.67 3.84
N ILE A 56 2.64 -5.02 2.71
CA ILE A 56 2.27 -5.65 1.45
C ILE A 56 3.45 -5.48 0.50
N ALA A 57 3.99 -6.60 0.02
CA ALA A 57 5.16 -6.65 -0.86
C ALA A 57 4.87 -7.56 -2.06
N ALA A 58 5.50 -7.28 -3.19
CA ALA A 58 5.29 -8.06 -4.41
C ALA A 58 6.51 -8.02 -5.34
N GLU A 59 6.60 -9.01 -6.23
CA GLU A 59 7.65 -9.11 -7.26
C GLU A 59 7.68 -7.96 -8.27
N SER A 60 6.56 -7.23 -8.43
CA SER A 60 6.44 -6.12 -9.37
C SER A 60 5.49 -5.05 -8.84
N ALA A 61 5.64 -3.81 -9.32
CA ALA A 61 4.75 -2.70 -8.97
C ALA A 61 3.29 -2.98 -9.38
N GLU A 62 3.06 -3.67 -10.50
CA GLU A 62 1.73 -4.05 -10.96
C GLU A 62 1.09 -5.08 -10.00
N SER A 63 1.85 -6.10 -9.61
CA SER A 63 1.41 -7.09 -8.62
C SER A 63 1.14 -6.43 -7.26
N LEU A 64 1.98 -5.48 -6.84
CA LEU A 64 1.81 -4.74 -5.59
C LEU A 64 0.47 -3.98 -5.59
N HIS A 65 0.14 -3.30 -6.68
CA HIS A 65 -1.12 -2.57 -6.80
C HIS A 65 -2.33 -3.50 -6.62
N LEU A 66 -2.31 -4.67 -7.26
CA LEU A 66 -3.39 -5.64 -7.13
C LEU A 66 -3.54 -6.17 -5.71
N LEU A 67 -2.42 -6.50 -5.04
CA LEU A 67 -2.42 -6.99 -3.67
C LEU A 67 -2.91 -5.93 -2.67
N ILE A 68 -2.55 -4.66 -2.85
CA ILE A 68 -3.06 -3.56 -2.01
C ILE A 68 -4.59 -3.47 -2.14
N LEU A 69 -5.13 -3.51 -3.36
CA LEU A 69 -6.57 -3.45 -3.59
C LEU A 69 -7.32 -4.67 -3.03
N GLU A 70 -6.74 -5.87 -3.16
CA GLU A 70 -7.29 -7.08 -2.55
C GLU A 70 -7.32 -6.95 -1.02
N LYS A 71 -6.20 -6.54 -0.41
CA LYS A 71 -6.11 -6.35 1.03
C LYS A 71 -7.12 -5.35 1.57
N ILE A 72 -7.30 -4.23 0.87
CA ILE A 72 -8.30 -3.22 1.27
C ILE A 72 -9.70 -3.82 1.27
N LYS A 73 -10.08 -4.56 0.23
CA LYS A 73 -11.40 -5.22 0.15
C LYS A 73 -11.60 -6.25 1.26
N GLU A 74 -10.57 -7.03 1.57
CA GLU A 74 -10.62 -7.98 2.69
C GLU A 74 -10.86 -7.26 4.02
N ILE A 75 -10.15 -6.16 4.26
CA ILE A 75 -10.32 -5.36 5.47
C ILE A 75 -11.72 -4.75 5.51
N GLU A 76 -12.21 -4.14 4.42
CA GLU A 76 -13.56 -3.57 4.32
C GLU A 76 -14.64 -4.62 4.62
N ALA A 77 -14.56 -5.80 3.99
CA ALA A 77 -15.52 -6.88 4.23
C ALA A 77 -15.50 -7.38 5.68
N MET A 78 -14.33 -7.42 6.31
CA MET A 78 -14.20 -7.77 7.73
C MET A 78 -14.86 -6.71 8.63
N TYR A 79 -14.66 -5.42 8.35
CA TYR A 79 -15.30 -4.34 9.12
C TYR A 79 -16.82 -4.35 8.98
N ASP A 80 -17.34 -4.60 7.77
CA ASP A 80 -18.78 -4.67 7.53
C ASP A 80 -19.39 -5.83 8.33
N LEU A 81 -18.77 -7.01 8.31
CA LEU A 81 -19.23 -8.18 9.08
C LEU A 81 -19.22 -7.97 10.60
N LEU A 82 -18.23 -7.22 11.11
CA LEU A 82 -18.10 -6.93 12.55
C LEU A 82 -19.01 -5.78 13.01
N SER A 83 -19.65 -5.07 12.08
CA SER A 83 -20.55 -3.95 12.37
C SER A 83 -22.03 -4.36 12.43
N GLU A 84 -22.35 -5.62 12.17
CA GLU A 84 -23.68 -6.26 12.33
C GLU A 84 -23.83 -6.98 13.67
#